data_AF-A0AAW0D1S1-F1
#
_entry.id   AF-A0AAW0D1S1-F1
#
_cell.length_a   1.000
_cell.length_b   1.000
_cell.length_c   1.000
_cell.angle_alpha   90.00
_cell.angle_beta   90.00
_cell.angle_gamma   90.00
#
_symmetry.space_group_name_H-M   'P 1'
#
loop_
_entity.id
_entity.type
_entity.pdbx_description
1 polymer ?
#
loop_
_entity_poly.entity_id
_entity_poly.type
_entity_poly.pdbx_seq_one_letter_code
_entity_poly.pdbx_strand_id
1 'polypeptide(L)'
;MEYFYACRNLAYTSPPSDSPLESPIHGVVREEEYIETRVQLLNRLKSGQLSNMPGGFPFQHVVLRGAGQSKRGRGHISHDPFEFRQEFQSSSRCTNSRGNLSAYIAFTQEPAPKTGLPPLFLSWAAYLPKLELYSKHVENHSPYTHAPPPKVPACHVRVHSDVMSTVYGTHIESSPRIILCALANSLELGMLITVRAQRQNDGSGQYNIIYVGTDNKGEEGLLFCAGVYSRR
;
A
#
# COMPACT_ATOMS: atom_id res chain seq x y z
N MET A 1 10.58 -25.39 39.31
CA MET A 1 9.40 -24.80 39.98
C MET A 1 8.32 -24.69 38.91
N GLU A 2 7.54 -25.74 38.77
CA GLU A 2 6.49 -25.87 37.74
C GLU A 2 5.13 -25.62 38.41
N TYR A 3 4.36 -24.67 37.88
CA TYR A 3 2.99 -24.44 38.32
C TYR A 3 2.02 -25.12 37.36
N PHE A 4 1.42 -26.22 37.83
CA PHE A 4 0.22 -26.81 37.26
C PHE A 4 -0.99 -25.94 37.62
N TYR A 5 -1.76 -25.50 36.63
CA TYR A 5 -3.12 -25.00 36.86
C TYR A 5 -4.13 -26.03 36.35
N ALA A 6 -4.88 -26.58 37.29
CA ALA A 6 -5.99 -27.48 37.07
C ALA A 6 -7.22 -26.72 36.54
N CYS A 7 -7.77 -27.17 35.42
CA CYS A 7 -9.07 -26.72 34.93
C CYS A 7 -10.17 -27.27 35.83
N ARG A 8 -10.86 -26.40 36.57
CA ARG A 8 -12.12 -26.73 37.23
C ARG A 8 -13.28 -26.56 36.25
N ASN A 9 -14.09 -27.61 36.14
CA ASN A 9 -15.40 -27.63 35.49
C ASN A 9 -16.30 -26.54 36.10
N LEU A 10 -16.76 -25.60 35.28
CA LEU A 10 -17.87 -24.70 35.60
C LEU A 10 -19.14 -25.25 34.96
N ALA A 11 -20.11 -25.55 35.81
CA ALA A 11 -21.44 -26.01 35.45
C ALA A 11 -22.19 -24.93 34.65
N TYR A 12 -22.90 -25.37 33.61
CA TYR A 12 -23.81 -24.57 32.81
C TYR A 12 -24.90 -23.95 33.70
N THR A 13 -24.90 -22.62 33.80
CA THR A 13 -26.05 -21.84 34.29
C THR A 13 -26.70 -21.19 33.08
N SER A 14 -27.98 -21.51 32.86
CA SER A 14 -28.79 -20.95 31.78
C SER A 14 -28.91 -19.42 31.92
N PRO A 15 -28.77 -18.64 30.85
CA PRO A 15 -28.96 -17.19 30.93
C PRO A 15 -30.46 -16.86 31.08
N PRO A 16 -30.80 -15.79 31.82
CA PRO A 16 -32.17 -15.34 31.94
C PRO A 16 -32.68 -14.81 30.59
N SER A 17 -33.87 -15.30 30.23
CA SER A 17 -34.70 -14.82 29.12
C SER A 17 -35.20 -13.39 29.39
N ASP A 18 -35.42 -12.65 28.31
CA ASP A 18 -36.14 -11.37 28.21
C ASP A 18 -35.28 -10.11 28.37
N SER A 19 -34.44 -9.87 27.36
CA SER A 19 -34.00 -8.52 26.98
C SER A 19 -34.61 -8.17 25.63
N PRO A 20 -35.11 -6.93 25.41
CA PRO A 20 -35.67 -6.52 24.13
C PRO A 20 -34.61 -6.64 23.03
N LEU A 21 -35.03 -7.11 21.84
CA LEU A 21 -34.21 -7.21 20.64
C LEU A 21 -33.55 -5.85 20.32
N GLU A 22 -32.34 -5.63 20.82
CA GLU A 22 -31.45 -4.61 20.31
C GLU A 22 -31.09 -5.00 18.87
N SER A 23 -31.60 -4.26 17.90
CA SER A 23 -31.22 -4.33 16.50
C SER A 23 -29.68 -4.31 16.37
N PRO A 24 -29.05 -5.16 15.53
CA PRO A 24 -27.59 -5.24 15.45
C PRO A 24 -27.01 -3.89 15.08
N ILE A 25 -26.24 -3.32 16.00
CA ILE A 25 -25.81 -1.93 15.93
C ILE A 25 -24.66 -1.80 14.92
N HIS A 26 -24.83 -0.82 14.03
CA HIS A 26 -23.93 -0.37 12.97
C HIS A 26 -22.46 -0.29 13.39
N GLY A 27 -21.56 -0.84 12.55
CA GLY A 27 -20.12 -0.59 12.68
C GLY A 27 -19.20 -1.65 12.08
N VAL A 28 -19.72 -2.79 11.63
CA VAL A 28 -18.91 -3.81 10.98
C VAL A 28 -18.83 -3.51 9.49
N VAL A 29 -17.66 -3.07 9.02
CA VAL A 29 -17.32 -3.16 7.58
C VAL A 29 -17.49 -4.62 7.23
N ARG A 30 -18.43 -4.92 6.35
CA ARG A 30 -18.71 -6.32 6.00
C ARG A 30 -17.61 -6.83 5.08
N GLU A 31 -17.41 -8.14 5.07
CA GLU A 31 -16.50 -8.79 4.12
C GLU A 31 -16.81 -8.37 2.67
N GLU A 32 -18.09 -8.17 2.35
CA GLU A 32 -18.53 -7.66 1.06
C GLU A 32 -17.95 -6.27 0.75
N GLU A 33 -17.96 -5.34 1.71
CA GLU A 33 -17.42 -3.98 1.52
C GLU A 33 -15.90 -3.99 1.32
N TYR A 34 -15.19 -4.92 1.96
CA TYR A 34 -13.75 -5.11 1.75
C TYR A 34 -13.47 -5.61 0.32
N ILE A 35 -14.24 -6.60 -0.15
CA ILE A 35 -14.16 -7.13 -1.51
C ILE A 35 -14.46 -6.01 -2.52
N GLU A 36 -15.55 -5.26 -2.33
CA GLU A 36 -15.92 -4.12 -3.17
C GLU A 36 -14.80 -3.07 -3.23
N THR A 37 -14.23 -2.71 -2.07
CA THR A 37 -13.12 -1.75 -1.99
C THR A 37 -11.90 -2.25 -2.76
N ARG A 38 -11.57 -3.53 -2.63
CA ARG A 38 -10.44 -4.15 -3.35
C ARG A 38 -10.66 -4.13 -4.87
N VAL A 39 -11.87 -4.45 -5.33
CA VAL A 39 -12.23 -4.39 -6.76
C VAL A 39 -12.16 -2.96 -7.29
N GLN A 40 -12.71 -1.98 -6.55
CA GLN A 40 -12.63 -0.58 -6.93
C GLN A 40 -11.17 -0.11 -6.99
N LEU A 41 -10.35 -0.44 -6.00
CA LEU A 41 -8.92 -0.13 -5.99
C LEU A 41 -8.22 -0.72 -7.22
N LEU A 42 -8.45 -2.00 -7.52
CA LEU A 42 -7.87 -2.66 -8.70
C LEU A 42 -8.21 -1.92 -10.00
N ASN A 43 -9.48 -1.57 -10.21
CA ASN A 43 -9.93 -0.87 -11.39
C ASN A 43 -9.33 0.54 -11.51
N ARG A 44 -9.19 1.25 -10.39
CA ARG A 44 -8.57 2.58 -10.35
C ARG A 44 -7.07 2.54 -10.61
N LEU A 45 -6.37 1.54 -10.08
CA LEU A 45 -4.95 1.31 -10.38
C LEU A 45 -4.75 0.96 -11.86
N LYS A 46 -5.54 0.05 -12.42
CA LYS A 46 -5.47 -0.33 -13.85
C LYS A 46 -5.76 0.83 -14.80
N SER A 47 -6.73 1.68 -14.47
CA SER A 47 -7.09 2.85 -15.29
C SER A 47 -6.17 4.06 -15.09
N GLY A 48 -5.40 4.09 -14.00
CA GLY A 48 -4.59 5.24 -13.61
C GLY A 48 -5.41 6.45 -13.15
N GLN A 49 -6.67 6.26 -12.75
CA GLN A 49 -7.60 7.32 -12.38
C GLN A 49 -7.79 7.42 -10.86
N LEU A 50 -6.72 7.71 -10.13
CA LEU A 50 -6.76 7.95 -8.69
C LEU A 50 -7.07 9.43 -8.42
N SER A 51 -8.13 9.70 -7.65
CA SER A 51 -8.68 11.05 -7.47
C SER A 51 -7.76 11.99 -6.69
N ASN A 52 -7.01 11.45 -5.74
CA ASN A 52 -6.13 12.22 -4.83
C ASN A 52 -4.65 11.95 -5.12
N MET A 53 -4.31 11.51 -6.34
CA MET A 53 -2.93 11.23 -6.72
C MET A 53 -2.11 12.53 -6.75
N PRO A 54 -0.96 12.59 -6.06
CA PRO A 54 -0.13 13.79 -6.04
C PRO A 54 0.46 14.09 -7.41
N GLY A 55 0.58 15.38 -7.74
CA GLY A 55 1.27 15.82 -8.94
C GLY A 55 2.75 15.43 -8.89
N GLY A 56 3.16 14.51 -9.76
CA GLY A 56 4.52 13.96 -9.80
C GLY A 56 4.65 12.46 -9.50
N PHE A 57 3.55 11.78 -9.12
CA PHE A 57 3.57 10.33 -8.85
C PHE A 57 4.31 9.56 -9.97
N PRO A 58 5.23 8.63 -9.64
CA PRO A 58 5.36 7.92 -8.36
C PRO A 58 6.20 8.62 -7.28
N PHE A 59 6.75 9.80 -7.57
CA PHE A 59 7.55 10.59 -6.62
C PHE A 59 6.90 11.95 -6.35
N GLN A 60 7.44 12.75 -5.43
CA GLN A 60 6.97 14.12 -5.26
C GLN A 60 7.84 15.08 -6.07
N HIS A 61 7.21 16.02 -6.78
CA HIS A 61 7.94 17.09 -7.45
C HIS A 61 7.99 18.32 -6.56
N VAL A 62 9.16 18.62 -6.00
CA VAL A 62 9.37 19.81 -5.17
C VAL A 62 9.92 20.92 -6.04
N VAL A 63 9.19 22.04 -6.10
CA VAL A 63 9.70 23.27 -6.70
C VAL A 63 10.42 24.04 -5.61
N LEU A 64 11.76 24.03 -5.66
CA LEU A 64 12.58 24.88 -4.78
C LEU A 64 12.31 26.35 -5.15
N ARG A 65 11.42 27.00 -4.39
CA ARG A 65 11.24 28.46 -4.47
C ARG A 65 12.43 29.10 -3.78
N GLY A 66 13.50 29.32 -4.54
CA GLY A 66 14.62 30.16 -4.09
C GLY A 66 14.12 31.56 -3.74
N ALA A 67 14.35 31.96 -2.50
CA ALA A 67 14.10 33.32 -2.02
C ALA A 67 15.09 34.27 -2.73
N GLY A 68 14.62 34.88 -3.81
CA GLY A 68 15.38 35.90 -4.52
C GLY A 68 16.19 35.36 -5.71
N GLN A 69 15.81 35.86 -6.88
CA GLN A 69 16.55 35.84 -8.14
C GLN A 69 16.48 34.58 -9.02
N SER A 70 15.60 34.74 -10.01
CA SER A 70 15.73 34.33 -11.41
C SER A 70 15.21 32.95 -11.85
N LYS A 71 14.16 33.05 -12.68
CA LYS A 71 13.89 32.32 -13.93
C LYS A 71 14.19 30.80 -13.94
N ARG A 72 13.09 30.03 -13.90
CA ARG A 72 13.00 28.57 -14.14
C ARG A 72 13.67 27.72 -13.05
N GLY A 73 13.02 27.61 -11.89
CA GLY A 73 13.34 26.57 -10.93
C GLY A 73 13.22 25.20 -11.59
N ARG A 74 14.35 24.49 -11.70
CA ARG A 74 14.37 23.10 -12.18
C ARG A 74 13.64 22.27 -11.14
N GLY A 75 12.51 21.66 -11.51
CA GLY A 75 11.79 20.77 -10.61
C GLY A 75 12.72 19.66 -10.12
N HIS A 76 12.74 19.41 -8.82
CA HIS A 76 13.51 18.33 -8.22
C HIS A 76 12.55 17.19 -7.87
N ILE A 77 12.98 15.95 -8.13
CA ILE A 77 12.27 14.75 -7.72
C ILE A 77 12.66 14.49 -6.27
N SER A 78 11.71 14.66 -5.34
CA SER A 78 11.86 14.24 -3.96
C SER A 78 11.53 12.76 -3.84
N HIS A 79 12.42 12.04 -3.15
CA HIS A 79 12.20 10.67 -2.72
C HIS A 79 11.79 10.59 -1.24
N ASP A 80 11.21 11.67 -0.69
CA ASP A 80 10.68 11.66 0.66
C ASP A 80 9.44 10.75 0.72
N PRO A 81 9.25 9.99 1.83
CA PRO A 81 8.06 9.19 2.03
C PRO A 81 6.80 10.05 1.99
N PHE A 82 5.75 9.54 1.36
CA PHE A 82 4.44 10.20 1.34
C PHE A 82 3.30 9.19 1.33
N GLU A 83 2.12 9.64 1.74
CA GLU A 83 0.90 8.87 1.70
C GLU A 83 -0.25 9.76 1.19
N PHE A 84 -1.13 9.21 0.37
CA PHE A 84 -2.40 9.84 0.03
C PHE A 84 -3.56 8.85 0.11
N ARG A 85 -4.75 9.38 0.41
CA ARG A 85 -5.97 8.62 0.59
C ARG A 85 -6.76 8.58 -0.71
N GLN A 86 -7.10 7.41 -1.22
CA GLN A 86 -8.06 7.22 -2.31
C GLN A 86 -9.44 6.95 -1.71
N GLU A 87 -10.44 7.74 -2.07
CA GLU A 87 -11.82 7.55 -1.63
C GLU A 87 -12.65 6.79 -2.68
N PHE A 88 -13.61 5.99 -2.22
CA PHE A 88 -14.49 5.18 -3.03
C PHE A 88 -15.94 5.50 -2.69
N GLN A 89 -16.79 5.50 -3.72
CA GLN A 89 -18.22 5.63 -3.52
C GLN A 89 -18.78 4.25 -3.17
N SER A 90 -19.43 4.13 -2.01
CA SER A 90 -20.19 2.94 -1.67
C SER A 90 -21.53 2.99 -2.38
N SER A 91 -21.87 1.93 -3.10
CA SER A 91 -23.19 1.75 -3.72
C SER A 91 -24.26 1.28 -2.72
N SER A 92 -23.86 0.90 -1.50
CA SER A 92 -24.78 0.37 -0.50
C SER A 92 -25.71 1.47 -0.01
N ARG A 93 -26.95 1.47 -0.50
CA ARG A 93 -28.06 2.33 -0.02
C ARG A 93 -28.59 1.88 1.34
N CYS A 94 -28.10 0.77 1.88
CA CYS A 94 -28.71 0.07 3.01
C CYS A 94 -28.18 0.49 4.37
N THR A 95 -27.16 1.34 4.46
CA THR A 95 -26.62 1.77 5.74
C THR A 95 -26.61 3.30 5.83
N ASN A 96 -27.32 3.85 6.81
CA ASN A 96 -27.31 5.28 7.12
C ASN A 96 -25.91 5.78 7.54
N SER A 97 -24.98 4.85 7.80
CA SER A 97 -23.55 5.11 7.96
C SER A 97 -22.89 5.25 6.58
N ARG A 98 -22.93 6.46 6.00
CA ARG A 98 -22.12 6.89 4.84
C ARG A 98 -20.63 6.94 5.20
N GLY A 99 -20.05 5.81 5.60
CA GLY A 99 -18.60 5.67 5.69
C GLY A 99 -18.06 5.66 4.27
N ASN A 100 -17.33 6.70 3.87
CA ASN A 100 -16.59 6.66 2.61
C ASN A 100 -15.53 5.57 2.73
N LEU A 101 -15.67 4.49 1.95
CA LEU A 101 -14.64 3.47 1.79
C LEU A 101 -13.38 4.16 1.26
N SER A 102 -12.22 3.77 1.75
CA SER A 102 -10.97 4.39 1.31
C SER A 102 -9.80 3.42 1.33
N ALA A 103 -8.84 3.64 0.46
CA ALA A 103 -7.52 3.02 0.50
C ALA A 103 -6.46 4.09 0.73
N TYR A 104 -5.30 3.69 1.23
CA TYR A 104 -4.14 4.56 1.39
C TYR A 104 -3.03 4.06 0.50
N ILE A 105 -2.45 4.92 -0.34
CA ILE A 105 -1.30 4.58 -1.17
C ILE A 105 -0.12 5.34 -0.61
N ALA A 106 0.91 4.60 -0.22
CA ALA A 106 2.11 5.15 0.37
C ALA A 106 3.33 4.81 -0.48
N PHE A 107 4.26 5.75 -0.50
CA PHE A 107 5.62 5.56 -0.96
C PHE A 107 6.54 5.67 0.25
N THR A 108 7.47 4.72 0.38
CA THR A 108 8.48 4.69 1.43
C THR A 108 9.83 4.28 0.86
N GLN A 109 10.90 4.69 1.53
CA GLN A 109 12.23 4.18 1.30
C GLN A 109 12.58 3.23 2.43
N GLU A 110 13.19 2.08 2.10
CA GLU A 110 13.77 1.26 3.16
C GLU A 110 14.91 2.04 3.82
N PRO A 111 15.08 1.94 5.15
CA PRO A 111 16.18 2.62 5.82
C PRO A 111 17.50 2.16 5.20
N ALA A 112 18.32 3.15 4.82
CA ALA A 112 19.68 2.89 4.37
C ALA A 112 20.40 1.99 5.39
N PRO A 113 21.16 0.98 4.95
CA PRO A 113 22.00 0.25 5.87
C PRO A 113 22.96 1.23 6.57
N LYS A 114 23.35 0.94 7.82
CA LYS A 114 24.23 1.78 8.64
C LYS A 114 25.59 2.11 7.99
N THR A 115 25.88 1.51 6.84
CA THR A 115 27.04 1.72 5.99
C THR A 115 27.03 3.04 5.21
N GLY A 116 25.96 3.83 5.28
CA GLY A 116 25.83 5.09 4.52
C GLY A 116 25.57 4.89 3.03
N LEU A 117 25.27 3.66 2.62
CA LEU A 117 24.86 3.34 1.26
C LEU A 117 23.42 3.79 1.00
N PRO A 118 23.04 4.08 -0.26
CA PRO A 118 21.68 4.41 -0.60
C PRO A 118 20.70 3.27 -0.21
N PRO A 119 19.41 3.59 -0.01
CA PRO A 119 18.40 2.59 0.25
C PRO A 119 18.40 1.54 -0.89
N LEU A 120 18.27 0.27 -0.50
CA LEU A 120 18.31 -0.83 -1.47
C LEU A 120 17.02 -0.88 -2.29
N PHE A 121 15.90 -0.56 -1.66
CA PHE A 121 14.58 -0.61 -2.27
C PHE A 121 13.78 0.67 -2.05
N LEU A 122 13.11 1.07 -3.11
CA LEU A 122 12.01 2.02 -3.11
C LEU A 122 10.69 1.23 -3.09
N SER A 123 9.78 1.57 -2.19
CA SER A 123 8.57 0.78 -1.93
C SER A 123 7.31 1.59 -2.14
N TRP A 124 6.33 1.01 -2.84
CA TRP A 124 4.97 1.53 -2.93
C TRP A 124 4.01 0.48 -2.44
N ALA A 125 3.08 0.86 -1.58
CA ALA A 125 2.09 -0.06 -1.05
C ALA A 125 0.71 0.60 -1.01
N ALA A 126 -0.33 -0.20 -1.25
CA ALA A 126 -1.68 0.20 -0.96
C ALA A 126 -2.17 -0.53 0.29
N TYR A 127 -2.84 0.21 1.17
CA TYR A 127 -3.39 -0.30 2.41
C TYR A 127 -4.90 -0.10 2.43
N LEU A 128 -5.61 -1.08 2.98
CA LEU A 128 -7.03 -1.00 3.27
C LEU A 128 -7.25 -0.82 4.77
N PRO A 129 -8.31 -0.14 5.21
CA PRO A 129 -8.68 -0.07 6.62
C PRO A 129 -8.83 -1.48 7.17
N LYS A 130 -8.26 -1.73 8.35
CA LYS A 130 -8.43 -3.01 9.03
C LYS A 130 -9.90 -3.15 9.38
N LEU A 131 -10.44 -4.32 9.05
CA LEU A 131 -11.78 -4.74 9.43
C LEU A 131 -11.76 -5.10 10.92
N GLU A 132 -11.47 -4.13 11.78
CA GLU A 132 -11.73 -4.32 13.19
C GLU A 132 -13.23 -4.21 13.35
N LEU A 133 -13.84 -5.31 13.78
CA LEU A 133 -15.14 -5.28 14.43
C LEU A 133 -15.02 -4.14 15.44
N TYR A 134 -15.61 -2.99 15.13
CA TYR A 134 -15.70 -1.86 16.05
C TYR A 134 -16.49 -2.39 17.24
N SER A 135 -15.78 -3.04 18.15
CA SER A 135 -16.26 -3.38 19.46
C SER A 135 -16.62 -2.04 20.05
N LYS A 136 -17.91 -1.87 20.28
CA LYS A 136 -18.61 -0.69 20.78
C LYS A 136 -18.05 -0.13 22.11
N HIS A 137 -16.92 -0.63 22.60
CA HIS A 137 -16.31 -0.25 23.85
C HIS A 137 -15.48 1.04 23.82
N VAL A 138 -15.44 1.78 22.70
CA VAL A 138 -14.67 3.03 22.58
C VAL A 138 -15.55 4.28 22.71
N GLU A 139 -16.76 4.19 23.26
CA GLU A 139 -17.57 5.38 23.57
C GLU A 139 -16.99 6.25 24.71
N ASN A 140 -15.94 5.81 25.40
CA ASN A 140 -15.31 6.56 26.50
C ASN A 140 -13.89 7.10 26.20
N HIS A 141 -13.41 7.08 24.96
CA HIS A 141 -12.08 7.62 24.66
C HIS A 141 -12.15 9.06 24.14
N SER A 142 -11.63 9.94 25.00
CA SER A 142 -11.18 11.32 24.78
C SER A 142 -11.23 11.82 23.33
N PRO A 143 -11.90 12.96 23.06
CA PRO A 143 -11.99 13.58 21.73
C PRO A 143 -10.65 14.08 21.16
N TYR A 144 -9.51 13.76 21.79
CA TYR A 144 -8.20 14.29 21.47
C TYR A 144 -7.21 13.28 20.90
N THR A 145 -7.55 11.98 20.81
CA THR A 145 -6.64 10.97 20.25
C THR A 145 -7.07 10.56 18.84
N HIS A 146 -6.86 11.46 17.87
CA HIS A 146 -7.07 11.19 16.44
C HIS A 146 -5.99 10.26 15.86
N ALA A 147 -5.82 9.07 16.45
CA ALA A 147 -4.97 8.05 15.83
C ALA A 147 -5.62 7.62 14.50
N PRO A 148 -4.87 7.55 13.39
CA PRO A 148 -5.41 7.05 12.13
C PRO A 148 -5.88 5.60 12.32
N PRO A 149 -6.96 5.18 11.65
CA PRO A 149 -7.47 3.82 11.79
C PRO A 149 -6.38 2.82 11.39
N PRO A 150 -6.31 1.64 12.04
CA PRO A 150 -5.36 0.60 11.68
C PRO A 150 -5.55 0.21 10.21
N LYS A 151 -4.44 -0.04 9.52
CA LYS A 151 -4.39 -0.34 8.08
C LYS A 151 -3.75 -1.70 7.84
N VAL A 152 -4.23 -2.43 6.84
CA VAL A 152 -3.71 -3.74 6.41
C VAL A 152 -3.15 -3.59 5.00
N PRO A 153 -1.95 -4.09 4.70
CA PRO A 153 -1.40 -4.05 3.35
C PRO A 153 -2.26 -4.90 2.40
N ALA A 154 -2.66 -4.31 1.28
CA ALA A 154 -3.45 -4.98 0.25
C ALA A 154 -2.61 -5.34 -0.98
N CYS A 155 -1.64 -4.48 -1.34
CA CYS A 155 -0.64 -4.77 -2.37
C CYS A 155 0.65 -4.00 -2.11
N HIS A 156 1.75 -4.50 -2.68
CA HIS A 156 3.09 -3.96 -2.43
C HIS A 156 4.02 -4.22 -3.63
N VAL A 157 4.67 -3.14 -4.07
CA VAL A 157 5.69 -3.15 -5.11
C VAL A 157 6.99 -2.60 -4.55
N ARG A 158 8.10 -3.26 -4.85
CA ARG A 158 9.45 -2.78 -4.56
C ARG A 158 10.25 -2.63 -5.83
N VAL A 159 11.06 -1.59 -5.90
CA VAL A 159 11.98 -1.35 -7.00
C VAL A 159 13.39 -1.26 -6.42
N HIS A 160 14.28 -2.13 -6.91
CA HIS A 160 15.69 -2.08 -6.52
C HIS A 160 16.33 -0.78 -7.03
N SER A 161 17.16 -0.13 -6.22
CA SER A 161 17.76 1.17 -6.55
C SER A 161 18.56 1.15 -7.86
N ASP A 162 19.23 0.04 -8.19
CA ASP A 162 19.92 -0.12 -9.47
C ASP A 162 19.03 0.08 -10.70
N VAL A 163 17.72 -0.24 -10.61
CA VAL A 163 16.75 0.01 -11.70
C VAL A 163 16.68 1.50 -12.01
N MET A 164 16.75 2.35 -10.97
CA MET A 164 16.69 3.80 -11.11
C MET A 164 17.91 4.35 -11.89
N SER A 165 19.03 3.63 -11.91
CA SER A 165 20.21 4.00 -12.67
C SER A 165 20.14 3.66 -14.17
N THR A 166 19.07 3.00 -14.62
CA THR A 166 18.86 2.59 -16.02
C THR A 166 17.93 3.55 -16.76
N VAL A 167 17.84 3.42 -18.08
CA VAL A 167 16.78 4.10 -18.87
C VAL A 167 15.38 3.73 -18.36
N TYR A 168 15.18 2.50 -17.88
CA TYR A 168 13.91 2.08 -17.29
C TYR A 168 13.54 2.89 -16.04
N GLY A 169 14.53 3.20 -15.19
CA GLY A 169 14.36 4.10 -14.05
C GLY A 169 13.77 5.45 -14.43
N THR A 170 14.23 6.02 -15.53
CA THR A 170 13.71 7.31 -16.02
C THR A 170 12.27 7.21 -16.54
N HIS A 171 11.85 6.04 -17.00
CA HIS A 171 10.45 5.78 -17.33
C HIS A 171 9.59 5.63 -16.07
N ILE A 172 10.11 5.03 -15.00
CA ILE A 172 9.43 4.98 -13.70
C ILE A 172 9.19 6.41 -13.19
N GLU A 173 10.22 7.27 -13.23
CA GLU A 173 10.13 8.66 -12.76
C GLU A 173 9.13 9.50 -13.57
N SER A 174 9.02 9.26 -14.88
CA SER A 174 8.19 10.06 -15.78
C SER A 174 6.77 9.52 -15.98
N SER A 175 6.55 8.23 -15.70
CA SER A 175 5.27 7.57 -15.98
C SER A 175 4.71 6.89 -14.72
N PRO A 176 3.64 7.44 -14.12
CA PRO A 176 2.96 6.81 -12.98
C PRO A 176 2.45 5.41 -13.31
N ARG A 177 2.15 5.15 -14.60
CA ARG A 177 1.52 3.91 -15.06
C ARG A 177 2.33 2.66 -14.72
N ILE A 178 3.66 2.75 -14.68
CA ILE A 178 4.50 1.58 -14.39
C ILE A 178 4.23 1.06 -12.98
N ILE A 179 4.29 1.96 -11.98
CA ILE A 179 4.05 1.60 -10.58
C ILE A 179 2.58 1.27 -10.34
N LEU A 180 1.64 1.99 -10.96
CA LEU A 180 0.21 1.69 -10.82
C LEU A 180 -0.16 0.32 -11.40
N CYS A 181 0.37 -0.05 -12.57
CA CYS A 181 0.18 -1.39 -13.14
C CYS A 181 0.81 -2.48 -12.27
N ALA A 182 2.01 -2.24 -11.74
CA ALA A 182 2.65 -3.17 -10.82
C ALA A 182 1.83 -3.35 -9.53
N LEU A 183 1.28 -2.27 -8.95
CA LEU A 183 0.42 -2.33 -7.78
C LEU A 183 -0.89 -3.07 -8.08
N ALA A 184 -1.48 -2.86 -9.26
CA ALA A 184 -2.66 -3.58 -9.71
C ALA A 184 -2.37 -5.09 -9.81
N ASN A 185 -1.26 -5.47 -10.43
CA ASN A 185 -0.85 -6.88 -10.55
C ASN A 185 -0.55 -7.50 -9.17
N SER A 186 0.12 -6.77 -8.29
CA SER A 186 0.36 -7.23 -6.90
C SER A 186 -0.96 -7.46 -6.16
N LEU A 187 -1.94 -6.58 -6.34
CA LEU A 187 -3.28 -6.70 -5.73
C LEU A 187 -4.07 -7.88 -6.30
N GLU A 188 -3.96 -8.14 -7.60
CA GLU A 188 -4.64 -9.23 -8.31
C GLU A 188 -4.04 -10.59 -7.94
N LEU A 189 -2.70 -10.69 -7.92
CA LEU A 189 -1.98 -11.93 -7.62
C LEU A 189 -1.89 -12.22 -6.12
N GLY A 190 -2.03 -11.21 -5.25
CA GLY A 190 -1.81 -11.36 -3.81
C GLY A 190 -0.35 -11.62 -3.45
N MET A 191 0.58 -11.07 -4.23
CA MET A 191 2.04 -11.26 -4.08
C MET A 191 2.76 -9.92 -4.00
N LEU A 192 3.91 -9.89 -3.33
CA LEU A 192 4.85 -8.77 -3.43
C LEU A 192 5.51 -8.80 -4.81
N ILE A 193 5.50 -7.68 -5.53
CA ILE A 193 6.22 -7.58 -6.81
C ILE A 193 7.52 -6.80 -6.61
N THR A 194 8.64 -7.41 -6.98
CA THR A 194 9.97 -6.79 -6.95
C THR A 194 10.49 -6.57 -8.36
N VAL A 195 10.80 -5.32 -8.70
CA VAL A 195 11.43 -4.92 -9.96
C VAL A 195 12.95 -4.85 -9.75
N ARG A 196 13.72 -5.62 -10.53
CA ARG A 196 15.19 -5.66 -10.46
C ARG A 196 15.81 -5.45 -11.83
N ALA A 197 17.02 -4.90 -11.86
CA ALA A 197 17.84 -4.83 -13.06
C ALA A 197 18.82 -6.01 -13.06
N GLN A 198 18.83 -6.80 -14.12
CA GLN A 198 19.73 -7.94 -14.29
C GLN A 198 20.72 -7.63 -15.41
N ARG A 199 22.01 -7.57 -15.08
CA ARG A 199 23.06 -7.32 -16.07
C ARG A 199 23.15 -8.50 -17.05
N GLN A 200 23.32 -8.21 -18.34
CA GLN A 200 23.62 -9.22 -19.35
C GLN A 200 25.08 -9.66 -19.29
N ASN A 201 25.33 -10.96 -19.55
CA ASN A 201 26.66 -11.57 -19.51
C ASN A 201 27.46 -11.38 -20.81
N ASP A 202 26.93 -10.66 -21.78
CA ASP A 202 27.52 -10.43 -23.11
C ASP A 202 28.58 -9.32 -23.15
N GLY A 203 28.84 -8.66 -22.01
CA GLY A 203 29.79 -7.56 -21.90
C GLY A 203 29.28 -6.22 -22.44
N SER A 204 28.03 -6.14 -22.92
CA SER A 204 27.46 -4.92 -23.51
C SER A 204 27.17 -3.81 -22.49
N GLY A 205 27.18 -4.15 -21.20
CA GLY A 205 26.75 -3.23 -20.14
C GLY A 205 25.23 -2.99 -20.12
N GLN A 206 24.46 -3.80 -20.83
CA GLN A 206 23.01 -3.73 -20.87
C GLN A 206 22.37 -4.49 -19.70
N TYR A 207 21.15 -4.07 -19.36
CA TYR A 207 20.35 -4.63 -18.27
C TYR A 207 18.99 -5.08 -18.80
N ASN A 208 18.56 -6.26 -18.35
CA ASN A 208 17.16 -6.70 -18.45
C ASN A 208 16.41 -6.22 -17.21
N ILE A 209 15.15 -5.85 -17.36
CA ILE A 209 14.31 -5.51 -16.21
C ILE A 209 13.41 -6.69 -15.92
N ILE A 210 13.60 -7.29 -14.75
CA ILE A 210 12.84 -8.46 -14.31
C ILE A 210 11.85 -8.09 -13.22
N TYR A 211 10.68 -8.71 -13.28
CA TYR A 211 9.64 -8.65 -12.27
C TYR A 211 9.58 -10.00 -11.57
N VAL A 212 9.85 -9.99 -10.28
CA VAL A 212 9.82 -11.18 -9.43
C VAL A 212 8.63 -11.05 -8.49
N GLY A 213 7.79 -12.07 -8.44
CA GLY A 213 6.71 -12.19 -7.47
C GLY A 213 7.19 -12.97 -6.26
N THR A 214 6.89 -12.50 -5.05
CA THR A 214 7.12 -13.23 -3.80
C THR A 214 5.76 -13.54 -3.16
N ASP A 215 5.47 -14.82 -2.94
CA ASP A 215 4.22 -15.25 -2.32
C ASP A 215 4.22 -15.06 -0.79
N ASN A 216 3.15 -15.51 -0.13
CA ASN A 216 3.03 -15.44 1.32
C ASN A 216 3.93 -16.44 2.09
N LYS A 217 4.57 -17.38 1.40
CA LYS A 217 5.56 -18.30 1.95
C LYS A 217 6.99 -17.77 1.80
N GLY A 218 7.17 -16.69 1.03
CA GLY A 218 8.48 -16.12 0.73
C GLY A 218 9.13 -16.72 -0.53
N GLU A 219 8.40 -17.53 -1.29
CA GLU A 219 8.94 -18.14 -2.50
C GLU A 219 8.95 -17.12 -3.66
N GLU A 220 10.09 -17.00 -4.32
CA GLU A 220 10.29 -16.08 -5.46
C GLU A 220 10.03 -16.79 -6.81
N GLY A 221 9.27 -16.15 -7.68
CA GLY A 221 9.02 -16.60 -9.06
C GLY A 221 9.14 -15.47 -10.07
N LEU A 222 9.73 -15.76 -11.24
CA LEU A 222 9.80 -14.80 -12.34
C LEU A 222 8.42 -14.59 -12.96
N LEU A 223 7.90 -13.36 -12.93
CA LEU A 223 6.63 -12.99 -13.53
C LEU A 223 6.79 -12.49 -14.96
N PHE A 224 7.78 -11.63 -15.18
CA PHE A 224 8.01 -10.99 -16.47
C PHE A 224 9.47 -10.55 -16.62
N CYS A 225 9.96 -10.58 -17.86
CA CYS A 225 11.27 -10.06 -18.24
C CYS A 225 11.08 -9.08 -19.39
N ALA A 226 11.27 -7.79 -19.12
CA ALA A 226 11.31 -6.75 -20.14
C ALA A 226 12.71 -6.72 -20.76
N GLY A 227 12.75 -6.44 -22.07
CA GLY A 227 13.96 -6.46 -22.89
C GLY A 227 15.06 -5.48 -22.47
N VAL A 228 15.97 -5.24 -23.39
CA VAL A 228 17.28 -4.66 -23.13
C VAL A 228 17.21 -3.15 -22.88
N TYR A 229 17.77 -2.69 -21.75
CA TYR A 229 17.97 -1.27 -21.43
C TYR A 229 19.46 -0.96 -21.24
N SER A 230 19.92 0.20 -21.73
CA SER A 230 21.27 0.69 -21.45
C SER A 230 21.32 1.47 -20.14
N ARG A 231 22.51 1.52 -19.54
CA ARG A 231 22.83 2.48 -18.49
C ARG A 231 23.15 3.84 -19.13
N ARG A 232 22.67 4.93 -18.52
CA ARG A 232 23.01 6.29 -18.96
C ARG A 232 24.41 6.69 -18.52
#